data_AF-A0A4Z1EJR1-F1
#
_entry.id   AF-A0A4Z1EJR1-F1
#
_cell.length_a   1.000
_cell.length_b   1.000
_cell.length_c   1.000
_cell.angle_alpha   90.00
_cell.angle_beta   90.00
_cell.angle_gamma   90.00
#
_symmetry.space_group_name_H-M   'P 1'
#
loop_
_entity.id
_entity.type
_entity.pdbx_description
1 polymer ?
#
loop_
_entity_poly.entity_id
_entity_poly.type
_entity_poly.pdbx_seq_one_letter_code
_entity_poly.pdbx_strand_id
1 'polypeptide(L)'
;MDLSATPILYGISYLALEGWTHGNINCSNILLSLKDVSGAKISEIKITGTECCSKSAKGDARRIDSKALGILLMKVIEKDSQPKGSFGLRHPGRWSEDAVEFLSMTQVSTPEKLAQ
;
A
#
# COMPACT_ATOMS: atom_id res chain seq x y z
N MET A 1 6.64 -11.88 2.55
CA MET A 1 5.91 -10.65 2.16
C MET A 1 6.17 -10.37 0.68
N ASP A 2 5.13 -10.13 -0.13
CA ASP A 2 5.28 -9.78 -1.55
C ASP A 2 6.11 -8.49 -1.68
N LEU A 3 7.16 -8.50 -2.52
CA LEU A 3 8.15 -7.43 -2.66
C LEU A 3 7.55 -6.07 -3.09
N SER A 4 6.31 -6.04 -3.58
CA SER A 4 5.68 -4.85 -4.15
C SER A 4 5.12 -3.86 -3.11
N ALA A 5 4.83 -4.30 -1.88
CA ALA A 5 4.22 -3.42 -0.87
C ALA A 5 5.23 -2.55 -0.11
N THR A 6 6.46 -3.05 0.08
CA THR A 6 7.50 -2.39 0.87
C THR A 6 7.85 -0.99 0.36
N PRO A 7 8.07 -0.75 -0.95
CA PRO A 7 8.37 0.60 -1.43
C PRO A 7 7.20 1.59 -1.23
N ILE A 8 5.96 1.10 -1.39
CA ILE A 8 4.76 1.93 -1.19
C ILE A 8 4.65 2.31 0.28
N LEU A 9 4.83 1.34 1.19
CA LEU A 9 4.83 1.56 2.63
C LEU A 9 5.85 2.62 3.06
N TYR A 10 7.09 2.53 2.56
CA TYR A 10 8.10 3.54 2.87
C TYR A 10 7.74 4.93 2.31
N GLY A 11 7.16 4.99 1.11
CA GLY A 11 6.69 6.25 0.54
C GLY A 11 5.59 6.91 1.38
N ILE A 12 4.56 6.17 1.79
CA ILE A 12 3.48 6.71 2.64
C ILE A 12 3.95 7.02 4.06
N SER A 13 4.91 6.24 4.60
CA SER A 13 5.55 6.51 5.89
C SER A 13 6.34 7.81 5.86
N TYR A 14 7.13 8.03 4.80
CA TYR A 14 7.86 9.27 4.59
C TYR A 14 6.94 10.49 4.55
N LEU A 15 5.86 10.45 3.75
CA LEU A 15 4.88 11.54 3.71
C LEU A 15 4.32 11.83 5.10
N ALA A 16 3.95 10.78 5.84
CA ALA A 16 3.33 10.93 7.14
C ALA A 16 4.29 11.53 8.20
N LEU A 17 5.57 11.15 8.16
CA LEU A 17 6.64 11.76 8.96
C LEU A 17 6.84 13.25 8.63
N GLU A 18 6.71 13.63 7.36
CA GLU A 18 6.76 15.02 6.91
C GLU A 18 5.44 15.79 7.15
N GLY A 19 4.45 15.18 7.79
CA GLY A 19 3.17 15.81 8.11
C GLY A 19 2.19 15.87 6.93
N TRP A 20 2.38 15.00 5.94
CA TRP A 20 1.53 14.88 4.76
C TRP A 20 0.81 13.53 4.70
N THR A 21 -0.37 13.54 4.09
CA THR A 21 -1.16 12.35 3.77
C THR A 21 -1.45 12.39 2.27
N HIS A 22 -1.21 11.30 1.56
CA HIS A 22 -1.46 11.21 0.13
C HIS A 22 -2.97 11.18 -0.18
N GLY A 23 -3.76 10.48 0.63
CA GLY A 23 -5.22 10.50 0.60
C GLY A 23 -5.87 9.72 -0.54
N ASN A 24 -5.12 9.40 -1.60
CA ASN A 24 -5.63 8.66 -2.77
C ASN A 24 -4.66 7.56 -3.26
N ILE A 25 -4.16 6.72 -2.36
CA ILE A 25 -3.30 5.59 -2.77
C ILE A 25 -4.13 4.52 -3.49
N ASN A 26 -3.85 4.29 -4.76
CA ASN A 26 -4.50 3.28 -5.60
C ASN A 26 -3.55 2.91 -6.76
N CYS A 27 -3.88 1.89 -7.56
CA CYS A 27 -3.01 1.43 -8.64
C CYS A 27 -2.68 2.51 -9.70
N SER A 28 -3.55 3.50 -9.93
CA SER A 28 -3.31 4.61 -10.87
C SER A 28 -2.29 5.62 -10.34
N ASN A 29 -2.09 5.68 -9.02
CA ASN A 29 -1.12 6.56 -8.36
C ASN A 29 0.16 5.83 -7.94
N ILE A 30 0.40 4.63 -8.49
CA ILE A 30 1.63 3.87 -8.33
C ILE A 30 2.29 3.72 -9.69
N LEU A 31 3.47 4.31 -9.83
CA LEU A 31 4.29 4.19 -11.03
C LEU A 31 5.26 3.03 -10.88
N LEU A 32 5.26 2.14 -11.87
CA LEU A 32 6.19 1.03 -12.00
C LEU A 32 7.17 1.35 -13.13
N SER A 33 8.44 1.56 -12.79
CA SER A 33 9.51 1.69 -13.78
C SER A 33 10.20 0.35 -13.94
N LEU A 34 10.16 -0.21 -15.15
CA LEU A 34 10.86 -1.44 -15.48
C LEU A 34 12.19 -1.07 -16.12
N LYS A 35 13.25 -0.97 -15.30
CA LYS A 35 14.59 -0.72 -15.81
C LYS A 35 15.26 -2.07 -16.08
N ASP A 36 15.42 -2.40 -17.36
CA ASP A 36 16.28 -3.49 -17.78
C ASP A 36 17.72 -2.95 -17.87
N VAL A 37 18.54 -3.30 -16.87
CA VAL A 37 19.98 -3.07 -16.94
C VAL A 37 20.64 -4.43 -16.92
N SER A 38 21.19 -4.82 -18.06
CA SER A 38 22.09 -5.98 -18.18
C SER A 38 21.46 -7.32 -17.77
N GLY A 39 20.17 -7.54 -18.04
CA GLY A 39 19.48 -8.79 -17.73
C GLY A 39 18.97 -8.91 -16.29
N ALA A 40 19.15 -7.88 -15.46
CA ALA A 40 18.49 -7.73 -14.17
C ALA A 40 17.31 -6.77 -14.32
N LYS A 41 16.09 -7.29 -14.16
CA LYS A 41 14.87 -6.48 -14.16
C LYS A 41 14.71 -5.82 -12.79
N ILE A 42 15.16 -4.57 -12.66
CA ILE A 42 14.89 -3.76 -11.47
C ILE A 42 13.57 -3.03 -11.72
N SER A 43 12.55 -3.38 -10.95
CA SER A 43 11.31 -2.61 -10.89
C SER A 43 11.40 -1.56 -9.79
N GLU A 44 11.53 -0.28 -10.15
CA GLU A 44 11.32 0.80 -9.18
C GLU A 44 9.82 1.06 -9.03
N ILE A 45 9.37 1.22 -7.80
CA ILE A 45 7.99 1.56 -7.45
C ILE A 45 7.99 2.96 -6.83
N LYS A 46 7.19 3.89 -7.38
CA LYS A 46 7.06 5.26 -6.88
C LYS A 46 5.60 5.64 -6.70
N ILE A 47 5.33 6.45 -5.69
CA ILE A 47 4.01 7.08 -5.49
C ILE A 47 3.95 8.34 -6.36
N THR A 48 2.84 8.54 -7.06
CA THR A 48 2.57 9.71 -7.92
C THR A 48 1.25 10.36 -7.53
N GLY A 49 0.90 11.49 -8.14
CA GLY A 49 -0.36 12.19 -7.85
C GLY A 49 -0.22 13.12 -6.66
N THR A 50 0.86 13.91 -6.61
CA THR A 50 1.18 14.81 -5.50
C THR A 50 0.10 15.88 -5.26
N GLU A 51 -0.74 16.16 -6.26
CA GLU A 51 -1.93 16.99 -6.12
C GLU A 51 -3.00 16.41 -5.18
N CYS A 52 -2.95 15.11 -4.89
CA CYS A 52 -3.80 14.45 -3.89
C CYS A 52 -3.32 14.72 -2.46
N CYS A 53 -2.04 15.07 -2.28
CA CYS A 53 -1.45 15.23 -0.96
C CYS A 53 -2.08 16.41 -0.20
N SER A 54 -2.35 16.18 1.07
CA SER A 54 -2.88 17.18 2.01
C SER A 54 -2.17 17.09 3.34
N LYS A 55 -2.25 18.15 4.16
CA LYS A 55 -1.69 18.12 5.52
C LYS A 55 -2.35 17.01 6.32
N SER A 56 -1.55 16.25 7.05
CA SER A 56 -2.02 15.11 7.83
C SER A 56 -3.12 15.52 8.80
N ALA A 57 -4.27 14.88 8.65
CA ALA A 57 -5.40 15.05 9.55
C ALA A 57 -5.10 14.43 10.93
N LYS A 58 -5.89 14.80 11.94
CA LYS A 58 -5.80 14.19 13.29
C LYS A 58 -6.68 12.94 13.36
N GLY A 59 -6.38 12.08 14.35
CA GLY A 59 -7.19 10.90 14.65
C GLY A 59 -7.20 9.85 13.53
N ASP A 60 -8.37 9.26 13.29
CA ASP A 60 -8.54 8.11 12.39
C ASP A 60 -8.15 8.37 10.94
N ALA A 61 -8.23 9.63 10.49
CA ALA A 61 -7.87 10.03 9.15
C ALA A 61 -6.37 9.82 8.84
N ARG A 62 -5.51 9.69 9.86
CA ARG A 62 -4.08 9.33 9.69
C ARG A 62 -3.86 7.93 9.13
N ARG A 63 -4.88 7.07 9.17
CA ARG A 63 -4.79 5.68 8.70
C ARG A 63 -5.28 5.51 7.26
N ILE A 64 -5.69 6.60 6.59
CA ILE A 64 -6.30 6.50 5.26
C ILE A 64 -5.35 5.84 4.24
N ASP A 65 -4.07 6.23 4.24
CA ASP A 65 -3.07 5.67 3.33
C ASP A 65 -2.70 4.22 3.71
N SER A 66 -2.65 3.89 5.00
CA SER A 66 -2.49 2.51 5.48
C SER A 66 -3.61 1.61 4.95
N LYS A 67 -4.86 2.04 5.15
CA LYS A 67 -6.04 1.27 4.73
C LYS A 67 -6.05 1.09 3.20
N ALA A 68 -5.70 2.15 2.47
CA ALA A 68 -5.59 2.11 1.02
C ALA A 68 -4.48 1.14 0.54
N LEU A 69 -3.33 1.09 1.22
CA LEU A 69 -2.28 0.09 0.97
C LEU A 69 -2.79 -1.34 1.18
N GLY A 70 -3.55 -1.59 2.26
CA GLY A 70 -4.17 -2.89 2.52
C GLY A 70 -5.14 -3.33 1.41
N ILE A 71 -5.97 -2.40 0.92
CA ILE A 71 -6.87 -2.65 -0.21
C ILE A 71 -6.08 -2.96 -1.49
N LEU A 72 -4.98 -2.25 -1.74
CA LEU A 72 -4.12 -2.48 -2.90
C LEU A 72 -3.45 -3.86 -2.85
N LEU A 73 -2.90 -4.25 -1.70
CA LEU A 73 -2.37 -5.59 -1.45
C LEU A 73 -3.41 -6.69 -1.70
N MET A 74 -4.62 -6.49 -1.17
CA MET A 74 -5.72 -7.42 -1.39
C MET A 74 -6.01 -7.59 -2.88
N LYS A 75 -6.11 -6.50 -3.65
CA LYS A 75 -6.31 -6.56 -5.10
C LYS A 75 -5.21 -7.32 -5.83
N VAL A 76 -3.95 -7.10 -5.44
CA VAL A 76 -2.78 -7.75 -6.06
C VAL A 76 -2.79 -9.27 -5.77
N ILE A 77 -2.92 -9.67 -4.51
CA ILE A 77 -2.87 -11.09 -4.10
C ILE A 77 -4.10 -11.86 -4.61
N GLU A 78 -5.28 -11.24 -4.58
CA GLU A 78 -6.52 -11.83 -5.11
C GLU A 78 -6.60 -11.80 -6.65
N LYS A 79 -5.66 -11.14 -7.33
CA LYS A 79 -5.63 -10.93 -8.79
C LYS A 79 -6.93 -10.32 -9.32
N ASP A 80 -7.36 -9.24 -8.69
CA ASP A 80 -8.48 -8.37 -9.08
C ASP A 80 -9.83 -9.08 -9.30
N SER A 81 -10.11 -10.13 -8.52
CA SER A 81 -11.48 -10.64 -8.41
C SER A 81 -12.32 -9.64 -7.60
N GLN A 82 -12.88 -8.62 -8.28
CA GLN A 82 -13.57 -7.46 -7.71
C GLN A 82 -14.20 -7.72 -6.33
N PRO A 83 -13.85 -6.93 -5.30
CA PRO A 83 -14.37 -7.13 -3.96
C PRO A 83 -15.85 -6.77 -3.96
N LYS A 84 -16.72 -7.79 -4.03
CA LYS A 84 -18.15 -7.65 -3.72
C LYS A 84 -18.29 -7.51 -2.21
N GLY A 85 -18.02 -6.30 -1.71
CA GLY A 85 -18.50 -5.80 -0.43
C GLY A 85 -17.96 -6.44 0.86
N SER A 86 -17.21 -7.54 0.82
CA SER A 86 -16.60 -8.13 2.03
C SER A 86 -15.08 -8.13 1.96
N PHE A 87 -14.44 -7.72 3.06
CA PHE A 87 -13.01 -7.94 3.37
C PHE A 87 -12.74 -9.43 3.65
N GLY A 88 -13.35 -10.33 2.88
CA GLY A 88 -13.14 -11.77 2.96
C GLY A 88 -12.05 -12.19 1.99
N LEU A 89 -11.03 -12.88 2.49
CA LEU A 89 -10.02 -13.52 1.64
C LEU A 89 -10.71 -14.58 0.77
N ARG A 90 -10.74 -14.36 -0.55
CA ARG A 90 -11.48 -15.25 -1.48
C ARG A 90 -10.67 -16.49 -1.79
N HIS A 91 -9.34 -16.36 -1.79
CA HIS A 91 -8.42 -17.46 -2.02
C HIS A 91 -7.40 -17.55 -0.88
N PRO A 92 -7.77 -18.06 0.31
CA PRO A 92 -6.88 -18.11 1.48
C PRO A 92 -5.52 -18.74 1.20
N GLY A 93 -5.45 -19.76 0.33
CA GLY A 93 -4.18 -20.39 -0.07
C GLY A 93 -3.20 -19.51 -0.85
N ARG A 94 -3.60 -18.29 -1.24
CA ARG A 94 -2.70 -17.28 -1.83
C ARG A 94 -2.04 -16.37 -0.80
N TRP A 95 -2.51 -16.41 0.44
CA TRP A 95 -2.05 -15.56 1.51
C TRP A 95 -1.14 -16.35 2.45
N SER A 96 0.03 -15.79 2.76
CA SER A 96 0.81 -16.25 3.90
C SER A 96 0.23 -15.67 5.20
N GLU A 97 0.52 -16.31 6.33
CA GLU A 97 0.14 -15.80 7.65
C GLU A 97 0.60 -14.35 7.85
N ASP A 98 1.87 -14.05 7.55
CA ASP A 98 2.42 -12.70 7.58
C ASP A 98 1.63 -11.69 6.73
N ALA A 99 1.10 -12.12 5.57
CA ALA A 99 0.35 -11.23 4.68
C ALA A 99 -1.04 -10.92 5.26
N VAL A 100 -1.65 -11.90 5.95
CA VAL A 100 -2.93 -11.71 6.66
C VAL A 100 -2.75 -10.81 7.88
N GLU A 101 -1.68 -11.02 8.65
CA GLU A 101 -1.33 -10.16 9.79
C GLU A 101 -1.08 -8.72 9.32
N PHE A 102 -0.23 -8.56 8.30
CA PHE A 102 0.04 -7.24 7.72
C PHE A 102 -1.24 -6.56 7.21
N LEU A 103 -2.10 -7.28 6.49
CA LEU A 103 -3.40 -6.76 6.04
C LEU A 103 -4.25 -6.29 7.22
N SER A 104 -4.27 -7.04 8.32
CA SER A 104 -5.02 -6.65 9.53
C SER A 104 -4.44 -5.37 10.14
N MET A 105 -3.11 -5.27 10.22
CA MET A 105 -2.42 -4.09 10.73
C MET A 105 -2.70 -2.83 9.90
N THR A 106 -2.88 -2.95 8.58
CA THR A 106 -3.21 -1.79 7.73
C THR A 106 -4.53 -1.10 8.10
N GLN A 107 -5.45 -1.79 8.79
CA GLN A 107 -6.73 -1.22 9.20
C GLN A 107 -6.64 -0.34 10.45
N VAL A 108 -5.63 -0.60 11.31
CA VAL A 108 -5.54 -0.03 12.66
C VAL A 108 -4.29 0.82 12.89
N SER A 109 -3.28 0.69 12.03
CA SER A 109 -1.99 1.36 12.18
C SER A 109 -1.80 2.54 11.23
N THR A 110 -1.00 3.53 11.65
CA THR A 110 -0.56 4.62 10.77
C THR A 110 0.64 4.17 9.93
N PRO A 111 0.94 4.87 8.81
CA PRO A 111 2.04 4.49 7.92
C PRO A 111 3.39 4.34 8.63
N GLU A 112 3.71 5.24 9.56
CA GLU A 112 4.99 5.25 10.28
C GLU A 112 5.12 4.09 11.26
N LYS A 113 4.00 3.63 11.83
CA LYS A 113 3.96 2.45 12.71
C LYS A 113 4.09 1.14 11.95
N LEU A 114 3.55 1.09 10.72
CA LEU A 114 3.64 -0.08 9.86
C LEU A 114 5.06 -0.30 9.30
N ALA A 115 5.86 0.76 9.24
CA ALA A 115 7.20 0.75 8.66
C ALA A 115 8.33 0.45 9.69
N GLN A 116 7.99 0.20 10.95
CA GLN A 116 8.92 -0.19 12.03
C GLN A 116 9.10 -1.70 12.06
#